data_AF-A0A3D3WV04-F1
#
_entry.id   AF-A0A3D3WV04-F1
#
_cell.length_a   1.000
_cell.length_b   1.000
_cell.length_c   1.000
_cell.angle_alpha   90.00
_cell.angle_beta   90.00
_cell.angle_gamma   90.00
#
_symmetry.space_group_name_H-M   'P 1'
#
loop_
_entity.id
_entity.type
_entity.pdbx_description
1 polymer ?
#
loop_
_entity_poly.entity_id
_entity_poly.type
_entity_poly.pdbx_seq_one_letter_code
_entity_poly.pdbx_strand_id
1 'polypeptide(L)'
;MILFDEAQRAWDSTQVARFTKKSLRNSEPELFLEIMGRVPNWSVIIAVVGSGQEINRGEAGLGEWGDAILKSETKWIVRASPRVLPGNPDIPGQPLFGQVDSLLDFTQDTRLHLEMNVKSPRAEALNQWVDALIDLRLSDARNLFETIDEFPLVLTRELDNAKQWLRDRTDEDHRCGLVANASAKRLRAWGIDTNSLRKDSAWADWFLKPRGDVRSSNQLEIAATNFDCQGLELDWVGMCWGNDLVFDDTQSNWDTRLFRGTSWVRASEDPRKFMLNSYRVLLTRARRGMVIWVPKADGCDTTLNPAHFDATADLLREAGLSLID
;
A
#
# COMPACT_ATOMS: atom_id res chain seq x y z
N MET A 1 -0.25 -21.81 -15.28
CA MET A 1 -1.15 -20.72 -14.88
C MET A 1 -0.40 -19.83 -13.91
N ILE A 2 -0.51 -18.52 -14.06
CA ILE A 2 -0.03 -17.53 -13.08
C ILE A 2 -1.23 -16.67 -12.68
N LEU A 3 -1.35 -16.40 -11.39
CA LEU A 3 -2.23 -15.38 -10.85
C LEU A 3 -1.36 -14.18 -10.48
N PHE A 4 -1.58 -13.05 -11.12
CA PHE A 4 -0.90 -11.79 -10.84
C PHE A 4 -1.90 -10.89 -10.10
N ASP A 5 -1.62 -10.65 -8.82
CA ASP A 5 -2.44 -9.77 -7.99
C ASP A 5 -1.98 -8.31 -8.12
N GLU A 6 -2.91 -7.36 -8.01
CA GLU A 6 -2.63 -5.91 -8.17
C GLU A 6 -1.91 -5.58 -9.50
N ALA A 7 -2.41 -6.10 -10.63
CA ALA A 7 -1.76 -6.02 -11.94
C ALA A 7 -1.46 -4.59 -12.42
N GLN A 8 -2.20 -3.58 -11.95
CA GLN A 8 -1.94 -2.17 -12.23
C GLN A 8 -0.65 -1.64 -11.59
N ARG A 9 -0.02 -2.43 -10.70
CA ARG A 9 1.22 -2.08 -10.00
C ARG A 9 2.46 -2.76 -10.59
N ALA A 10 2.34 -3.29 -11.82
CA ALA A 10 3.45 -3.91 -12.52
C ALA A 10 4.54 -2.89 -12.89
N TRP A 11 5.81 -3.31 -12.85
CA TRP A 11 6.94 -2.42 -13.11
C TRP A 11 7.24 -2.23 -14.61
N ASP A 12 7.53 -0.99 -14.99
CA ASP A 12 8.10 -0.64 -16.30
C ASP A 12 9.52 -1.22 -16.48
N SER A 13 10.00 -1.17 -17.72
CA SER A 13 11.34 -1.66 -18.09
C SER A 13 12.49 -0.95 -17.35
N THR A 14 12.34 0.34 -17.03
CA THR A 14 13.36 1.14 -16.35
C THR A 14 13.51 0.67 -14.89
N GLN A 15 12.39 0.43 -14.23
CA GLN A 15 12.31 -0.03 -12.86
C GLN A 15 12.79 -1.48 -12.72
N VAL A 16 12.43 -2.35 -13.66
CA VAL A 16 12.97 -3.73 -13.74
C VAL A 16 14.49 -3.71 -13.90
N ALA A 17 15.04 -2.91 -14.83
CA ALA A 17 16.48 -2.80 -15.05
C ALA A 17 17.21 -2.32 -13.77
N ARG A 18 16.63 -1.32 -13.10
CA ARG A 18 17.17 -0.76 -11.85
C ARG A 18 17.19 -1.79 -10.72
N PHE A 19 16.12 -2.56 -10.55
CA PHE A 19 16.00 -3.52 -9.45
C PHE A 19 16.84 -4.78 -9.68
N THR A 20 16.80 -5.32 -10.90
CA THR A 20 17.55 -6.53 -11.25
C THR A 20 19.04 -6.30 -11.40
N LYS A 21 19.49 -5.03 -11.47
CA LYS A 21 20.86 -4.60 -11.80
C LYS A 21 21.37 -5.23 -13.11
N LYS A 22 20.45 -5.64 -13.98
CA LYS A 22 20.72 -6.18 -15.31
C LYS A 22 20.22 -5.17 -16.32
N SER A 23 20.86 -5.12 -17.48
CA SER A 23 20.39 -4.35 -18.63
C SER A 23 19.22 -5.05 -19.33
N LEU A 24 18.24 -5.53 -18.55
CA LEU A 24 16.98 -6.02 -19.10
C LEU A 24 16.22 -4.82 -19.64
N ARG A 25 15.69 -4.94 -20.86
CA ARG A 25 14.90 -3.88 -21.50
C ARG A 25 13.41 -4.14 -21.39
N ASN A 26 13.03 -5.19 -20.67
CA ASN A 26 11.66 -5.65 -20.58
C ASN A 26 10.97 -5.16 -19.32
N SER A 27 9.70 -4.78 -19.44
CA SER A 27 8.82 -4.54 -18.29
C SER A 27 8.45 -5.87 -17.61
N GLU A 28 7.91 -5.80 -16.40
CA GLU A 28 7.48 -6.99 -15.67
C GLU A 28 6.40 -7.79 -16.42
N PRO A 29 5.36 -7.18 -17.03
CA PRO A 29 4.41 -7.89 -17.88
C PRO A 29 5.08 -8.59 -19.08
N GLU A 30 6.04 -7.94 -19.74
CA GLU A 30 6.79 -8.53 -20.87
C GLU A 30 7.54 -9.80 -20.44
N LEU A 31 8.19 -9.78 -19.27
CA LEU A 31 8.87 -10.95 -18.73
C LEU A 31 7.91 -12.11 -18.45
N PHE A 32 6.75 -11.82 -17.85
CA PHE A 32 5.74 -12.84 -17.57
C PHE A 32 5.17 -13.45 -18.85
N LEU A 33 4.83 -12.62 -19.85
CA LEU A 33 4.35 -13.09 -21.15
C LEU A 33 5.42 -13.90 -21.88
N GLU A 34 6.69 -13.48 -21.86
CA GLU A 34 7.78 -14.22 -22.49
C GLU A 34 7.98 -15.61 -21.86
N ILE A 35 8.01 -15.69 -20.53
CA ILE A 35 8.15 -16.97 -19.81
C ILE A 35 6.95 -17.88 -20.10
N MET A 36 5.75 -17.33 -20.03
CA MET A 36 4.51 -18.09 -20.19
C MET A 36 4.26 -18.50 -21.65
N GLY A 37 4.73 -17.73 -22.62
CA GLY A 37 4.65 -18.06 -24.05
C GLY A 37 5.54 -19.24 -24.45
N ARG A 38 6.57 -19.56 -23.65
CA ARG A 38 7.45 -20.72 -23.87
C ARG A 38 6.87 -22.04 -23.34
N VAL A 39 5.78 -22.00 -22.58
CA VAL A 39 5.15 -23.19 -22.02
C VAL A 39 4.46 -24.00 -23.14
N PRO A 40 4.76 -25.30 -23.30
CA PRO A 40 4.12 -26.12 -24.33
C PRO A 40 2.60 -26.19 -24.17
N ASN A 41 1.89 -26.27 -25.29
CA ASN A 41 0.43 -26.36 -25.42
C ASN A 41 -0.32 -25.08 -25.09
N TRP A 42 -0.42 -24.72 -23.80
CA TRP A 42 -1.14 -23.51 -23.39
C TRP A 42 -0.67 -23.02 -22.03
N SER A 43 -0.81 -21.72 -21.84
CA SER A 43 -0.59 -21.05 -20.56
C SER A 43 -1.65 -19.97 -20.38
N VAL A 44 -1.85 -19.57 -19.14
CA VAL A 44 -2.83 -18.53 -18.78
C VAL A 44 -2.25 -17.66 -17.69
N ILE A 45 -2.41 -16.35 -17.87
CA ILE A 45 -2.14 -15.33 -16.87
C ILE A 45 -3.48 -14.74 -16.47
N ILE A 46 -3.80 -14.79 -15.19
CA ILE A 46 -4.97 -14.12 -14.61
C ILE A 46 -4.43 -12.88 -13.91
N ALA A 47 -4.71 -11.71 -14.48
CA ALA A 47 -4.32 -10.42 -13.92
C ALA A 47 -5.50 -9.83 -13.15
N VAL A 48 -5.41 -9.82 -11.81
CA VAL A 48 -6.42 -9.24 -10.94
C VAL A 48 -6.13 -7.76 -10.79
N VAL A 49 -7.14 -6.93 -11.07
CA VAL A 49 -7.05 -5.48 -10.99
C VAL A 49 -7.90 -5.02 -9.81
N GLY A 50 -7.24 -4.37 -8.84
CA GLY A 50 -7.93 -3.75 -7.72
C GLY A 50 -8.20 -2.26 -7.96
N SER A 51 -8.88 -1.63 -7.00
CA SER A 51 -8.95 -0.16 -6.91
C SER A 51 -7.65 0.47 -6.35
N GLY A 52 -6.61 -0.36 -6.14
CA GLY A 52 -5.34 0.04 -5.56
C GLY A 52 -4.63 1.07 -6.44
N GLN A 53 -4.07 2.10 -5.80
CA GLN A 53 -3.37 3.18 -6.48
C GLN A 53 -1.88 2.84 -6.66
N GLU A 54 -1.24 3.42 -7.67
CA GLU A 54 0.21 3.34 -7.87
C GLU A 54 0.95 3.93 -6.66
N ILE A 55 1.91 3.19 -6.09
CA ILE A 55 2.68 3.62 -4.91
C ILE A 55 4.20 3.62 -5.16
N ASN A 56 4.67 3.20 -6.34
CA ASN A 56 6.06 3.33 -6.75
C ASN A 56 6.23 4.08 -8.06
N ARG A 57 7.41 4.70 -8.19
CA ARG A 57 7.92 5.18 -9.46
C ARG A 57 8.14 3.99 -10.42
N GLY A 58 7.58 4.11 -11.63
CA GLY A 58 7.64 3.08 -12.67
C GLY A 58 6.51 2.06 -12.63
N GLU A 59 5.52 2.22 -11.74
CA GLU A 59 4.20 1.60 -11.89
C GLU A 59 3.40 2.51 -12.86
N ALA A 60 3.13 2.07 -14.09
CA ALA A 60 2.43 2.89 -15.11
C ALA A 60 0.98 2.42 -15.38
N GLY A 61 0.40 1.70 -14.43
CA GLY A 61 -0.96 1.19 -14.51
C GLY A 61 -1.11 -0.02 -15.43
N LEU A 62 -2.32 -0.25 -15.93
CA LEU A 62 -2.62 -1.36 -16.84
C LEU A 62 -2.03 -1.19 -18.24
N GLY A 63 -1.61 0.03 -18.60
CA GLY A 63 -1.01 0.32 -19.91
C GLY A 63 0.23 -0.55 -20.21
N GLU A 64 1.05 -0.85 -19.19
CA GLU A 64 2.23 -1.72 -19.37
C GLU A 64 1.86 -3.13 -19.83
N TRP A 65 0.72 -3.66 -19.37
CA TRP A 65 0.22 -4.95 -19.83
C TRP A 65 -0.22 -4.88 -21.30
N GLY A 66 -0.88 -3.79 -21.69
CA GLY A 66 -1.26 -3.54 -23.07
C GLY A 66 -0.08 -3.53 -24.01
N ASP A 67 0.90 -2.70 -23.69
CA ASP A 67 2.12 -2.54 -24.47
C ASP A 67 2.90 -3.87 -24.56
N ALA A 68 2.97 -4.62 -23.46
CA ALA A 68 3.63 -5.92 -23.42
C ALA A 68 2.92 -6.96 -24.31
N ILE A 69 1.59 -6.99 -24.29
CA ILE A 69 0.78 -7.86 -25.16
C ILE A 69 1.02 -7.51 -26.63
N LEU A 70 1.01 -6.22 -26.98
CA LEU A 70 1.18 -5.76 -28.36
C LEU A 70 2.58 -6.04 -28.91
N LYS A 71 3.62 -6.04 -28.07
CA LYS A 71 5.01 -6.35 -28.45
C LYS A 71 5.31 -7.86 -28.45
N SER A 72 4.46 -8.69 -27.85
CA SER A 72 4.71 -10.11 -27.69
C SER A 72 4.75 -10.83 -29.05
N GLU A 73 5.77 -11.68 -29.24
CA GLU A 73 5.84 -12.59 -30.40
C GLU A 73 4.79 -13.73 -30.31
N THR A 74 4.37 -14.07 -29.09
CA THR A 74 3.28 -15.03 -28.86
C THR A 74 1.94 -14.35 -29.07
N LYS A 75 1.05 -14.98 -29.85
CA LYS A 75 -0.32 -14.51 -30.04
C LYS A 75 -1.16 -14.83 -28.81
N TRP A 76 -1.45 -13.81 -28.01
CA TRP A 76 -2.30 -13.94 -26.83
C TRP A 76 -3.77 -13.78 -27.17
N ILE A 77 -4.59 -14.64 -26.58
CA ILE A 77 -6.05 -14.48 -26.53
C ILE A 77 -6.36 -13.67 -25.29
N VAL A 78 -6.83 -12.44 -25.46
CA VAL A 78 -7.05 -11.49 -24.38
C VAL A 78 -8.55 -11.40 -24.09
N ARG A 79 -8.90 -11.55 -22.82
CA ARG A 79 -10.24 -11.33 -22.29
C ARG A 79 -10.15 -10.33 -21.15
N ALA A 80 -10.89 -9.23 -21.23
CA ALA A 80 -10.85 -8.19 -20.19
C ALA A 80 -12.23 -7.58 -19.95
N SER A 81 -12.41 -7.02 -18.76
CA SER A 81 -13.57 -6.19 -18.43
C SER A 81 -13.62 -4.95 -19.33
N PRO A 82 -14.80 -4.48 -19.77
CA PRO A 82 -14.90 -3.18 -20.45
C PRO A 82 -14.45 -2.00 -19.59
N ARG A 83 -14.36 -2.17 -18.25
CA ARG A 83 -13.94 -1.12 -17.31
C ARG A 83 -12.46 -0.77 -17.36
N VAL A 84 -11.61 -1.61 -17.95
CA VAL A 84 -10.18 -1.33 -18.10
C VAL A 84 -9.83 -0.65 -19.43
N LEU A 85 -10.84 -0.28 -20.22
CA LEU A 85 -10.69 0.36 -21.52
C LEU A 85 -10.95 1.88 -21.43
N PRO A 86 -10.51 2.68 -22.42
CA PRO A 86 -10.68 4.12 -22.42
C PRO A 86 -12.14 4.57 -22.21
N GLY A 87 -12.33 5.69 -21.52
CA GLY A 87 -13.65 6.29 -21.27
C GLY A 87 -14.31 5.89 -19.94
N ASN A 88 -13.65 5.06 -19.13
CA ASN A 88 -14.08 4.76 -17.77
C ASN A 88 -13.36 5.69 -16.76
N PRO A 89 -14.06 6.28 -15.79
CA PRO A 89 -13.46 7.20 -14.81
C PRO A 89 -12.59 6.51 -13.77
N ASP A 90 -12.85 5.22 -13.50
CA ASP A 90 -12.26 4.49 -12.36
C ASP A 90 -11.06 3.62 -12.77
N ILE A 91 -10.42 3.91 -13.90
CA ILE A 91 -9.27 3.12 -14.38
C ILE A 91 -8.06 3.40 -13.49
N PRO A 92 -7.44 2.37 -12.88
CA PRO A 92 -6.19 2.55 -12.16
C PRO A 92 -5.04 2.84 -13.14
N GLY A 93 -4.56 4.09 -13.15
CA GLY A 93 -3.48 4.53 -14.03
C GLY A 93 -3.96 4.72 -15.47
N GLN A 94 -3.30 4.06 -16.43
CA GLN A 94 -3.67 4.09 -17.85
C GLN A 94 -4.59 2.92 -18.23
N PRO A 95 -5.46 3.08 -19.25
CA PRO A 95 -6.26 1.97 -19.79
C PRO A 95 -5.36 0.84 -20.30
N LEU A 96 -5.87 -0.39 -20.26
CA LEU A 96 -5.18 -1.58 -20.76
C LEU A 96 -4.76 -1.40 -22.22
N PHE A 97 -5.58 -0.74 -23.05
CA PHE A 97 -5.21 -0.38 -24.41
C PHE A 97 -5.61 1.08 -24.68
N GLY A 98 -4.73 1.87 -25.30
CA GLY A 98 -5.10 3.20 -25.80
C GLY A 98 -6.06 3.14 -27.00
N GLN A 99 -5.82 2.18 -27.90
CA GLN A 99 -6.72 1.75 -28.96
C GLN A 99 -6.59 0.23 -29.12
N VAL A 100 -7.71 -0.45 -29.38
CA VAL A 100 -7.70 -1.89 -29.63
C VAL A 100 -7.27 -2.14 -31.08
N ASP A 101 -6.12 -2.77 -31.26
CA ASP A 101 -5.64 -3.20 -32.58
C ASP A 101 -6.55 -4.31 -33.14
N SER A 102 -6.90 -4.24 -34.42
CA SER A 102 -7.73 -5.25 -35.09
C SER A 102 -7.05 -6.61 -35.23
N LEU A 103 -5.72 -6.66 -35.09
CA LEU A 103 -4.92 -7.88 -35.12
C LEU A 103 -4.89 -8.64 -33.78
N LEU A 104 -5.39 -8.02 -32.71
CA LEU A 104 -5.43 -8.63 -31.38
C LEU A 104 -6.68 -9.51 -31.23
N ASP A 105 -6.53 -10.75 -30.77
CA ASP A 105 -7.67 -11.58 -30.34
C ASP A 105 -8.15 -11.06 -28.98
N PHE A 106 -8.90 -9.96 -29.02
CA PHE A 106 -9.45 -9.29 -27.86
C PHE A 106 -10.97 -9.46 -27.82
N THR A 107 -11.48 -9.90 -26.67
CA THR A 107 -12.92 -9.91 -26.43
C THR A 107 -13.21 -9.31 -25.07
N GLN A 108 -14.13 -8.35 -25.03
CA GLN A 108 -14.64 -7.79 -23.79
C GLN A 108 -15.57 -8.81 -23.13
N ASP A 109 -15.44 -8.99 -21.83
CA ASP A 109 -16.32 -9.88 -21.05
C ASP A 109 -16.71 -9.19 -19.75
N THR A 110 -17.99 -8.85 -19.63
CA THR A 110 -18.55 -8.18 -18.44
C THR A 110 -18.46 -9.06 -17.19
N ARG A 111 -18.38 -10.39 -17.34
CA ARG A 111 -18.21 -11.33 -16.21
C ARG A 111 -16.84 -11.23 -15.57
N LEU A 112 -15.87 -10.59 -16.23
CA LEU A 112 -14.55 -10.28 -15.67
C LEU A 112 -14.55 -8.98 -14.86
N HIS A 113 -15.70 -8.34 -14.67
CA HIS A 113 -15.87 -7.25 -13.73
C HIS A 113 -16.67 -7.73 -12.52
N LEU A 114 -16.05 -7.68 -11.35
CA LEU A 114 -16.76 -7.88 -10.09
C LEU A 114 -17.39 -6.54 -9.70
N GLU A 115 -18.64 -6.33 -10.10
CA GLU A 115 -19.42 -5.11 -9.78
C GLU A 115 -19.67 -4.96 -8.28
N MET A 116 -19.81 -6.10 -7.59
CA MET A 116 -19.92 -6.10 -6.14
C MET A 116 -18.52 -6.15 -5.54
N ASN A 117 -18.13 -5.08 -4.87
CA ASN A 117 -17.10 -5.15 -3.86
C ASN A 117 -17.55 -6.23 -2.87
N VAL A 118 -16.90 -7.40 -2.91
CA VAL A 118 -17.08 -8.43 -1.85
C VAL A 118 -16.45 -7.93 -0.53
N LYS A 119 -15.80 -6.76 -0.56
CA LYS A 119 -15.45 -6.00 0.63
C LYS A 119 -16.74 -5.73 1.42
N SER A 120 -16.72 -6.14 2.69
CA SER A 120 -17.81 -5.82 3.61
C SER A 120 -18.07 -4.30 3.59
N PRO A 121 -19.32 -3.83 3.82
CA PRO A 121 -19.64 -2.40 3.89
C PRO A 121 -18.67 -1.62 4.81
N ARG A 122 -18.18 -2.29 5.84
CA ARG A 122 -17.12 -1.83 6.74
C ARG A 122 -15.80 -1.51 6.04
N ALA A 123 -15.30 -2.39 5.18
CA ALA A 123 -14.06 -2.16 4.44
C ALA A 123 -14.23 -1.01 3.45
N GLU A 124 -15.43 -0.78 2.93
CA GLU A 124 -15.74 0.38 2.09
C GLU A 124 -15.72 1.69 2.89
N ALA A 125 -16.42 1.75 4.04
CA ALA A 125 -16.42 2.92 4.91
C ALA A 125 -15.00 3.30 5.38
N LEU A 126 -14.18 2.30 5.73
CA LEU A 126 -12.77 2.53 6.08
C LEU A 126 -11.98 3.13 4.90
N ASN A 127 -12.12 2.59 3.68
CA ASN A 127 -11.41 3.14 2.51
C ASN A 127 -11.83 4.59 2.24
N GLN A 128 -13.12 4.89 2.31
CA GLN A 128 -13.64 6.25 2.12
C GLN A 128 -13.11 7.20 3.19
N TRP A 129 -13.06 6.76 4.45
CA TRP A 129 -12.46 7.53 5.54
C TRP A 129 -10.99 7.81 5.32
N VAL A 130 -10.22 6.80 4.90
CA VAL A 130 -8.80 6.93 4.56
C VAL A 130 -8.61 7.94 3.43
N ASP A 131 -9.42 7.87 2.37
CA ASP A 131 -9.34 8.82 1.27
C ASP A 131 -9.68 10.24 1.72
N ALA A 132 -10.72 10.42 2.53
CA ALA A 132 -11.08 11.72 3.09
C ALA A 132 -9.97 12.30 4.00
N LEU A 133 -9.34 11.47 4.84
CA LEU A 133 -8.20 11.88 5.67
C LEU A 133 -7.01 12.31 4.80
N ILE A 134 -6.62 11.49 3.82
CA ILE A 134 -5.45 11.74 2.99
C ILE A 134 -5.68 12.94 2.06
N ASP A 135 -6.92 13.18 1.62
CA ASP A 135 -7.30 14.36 0.85
C ASP A 135 -7.62 15.59 1.73
N LEU A 136 -7.45 15.48 3.04
CA LEU A 136 -7.68 16.55 4.03
C LEU A 136 -9.11 17.11 4.03
N ARG A 137 -10.09 16.27 3.65
CA ARG A 137 -11.53 16.56 3.78
C ARG A 137 -12.00 16.16 5.19
N LEU A 138 -11.56 16.92 6.20
CA LEU A 138 -11.71 16.52 7.61
C LEU A 138 -13.17 16.38 8.07
N SER A 139 -14.06 17.25 7.61
CA SER A 139 -15.49 17.13 7.89
C SER A 139 -16.07 15.82 7.34
N ASP A 140 -15.67 15.45 6.10
CA ASP A 140 -16.10 14.21 5.47
C ASP A 140 -15.51 13.00 6.22
N ALA A 141 -14.21 13.06 6.56
CA ALA A 141 -13.55 12.02 7.33
C ALA A 141 -14.25 11.79 8.66
N ARG A 142 -14.57 12.85 9.41
CA ARG A 142 -15.27 12.73 10.68
C ARG A 142 -16.65 12.08 10.54
N ASN A 143 -17.44 12.50 9.55
CA ASN A 143 -18.75 11.91 9.30
C ASN A 143 -18.65 10.43 8.88
N LEU A 144 -17.68 10.09 8.02
CA LEU A 144 -17.42 8.72 7.61
C LEU A 144 -16.98 7.84 8.77
N PHE A 145 -16.18 8.38 9.70
CA PHE A 145 -15.72 7.65 10.87
C PHE A 145 -16.89 7.15 11.73
N GLU A 146 -17.97 7.92 11.86
CA GLU A 146 -19.19 7.52 12.60
C GLU A 146 -19.90 6.31 11.97
N THR A 147 -19.65 6.06 10.67
CA THR A 147 -20.22 4.91 9.94
C THR A 147 -19.34 3.65 10.00
N ILE A 148 -18.11 3.77 10.51
CA ILE A 148 -17.19 2.65 10.72
C ILE A 148 -17.61 1.92 12.01
N ASP A 149 -18.74 1.22 11.95
CA ASP A 149 -19.20 0.39 13.06
C ASP A 149 -18.38 -0.91 13.13
N GLU A 150 -18.09 -1.39 14.34
CA GLU A 150 -17.35 -2.63 14.64
C GLU A 150 -15.87 -2.74 14.18
N PHE A 151 -15.27 -1.71 13.57
CA PHE A 151 -13.81 -1.66 13.30
C PHE A 151 -13.13 -0.74 14.34
N PRO A 152 -12.41 -1.30 15.33
CA PRO A 152 -11.67 -0.49 16.29
C PRO A 152 -10.55 0.24 15.56
N LEU A 153 -10.64 1.56 15.48
CA LEU A 153 -9.62 2.45 14.94
C LEU A 153 -9.29 3.51 15.99
N VAL A 154 -8.11 3.42 16.58
CA VAL A 154 -7.71 4.29 17.70
C VAL A 154 -6.33 4.87 17.48
N LEU A 155 -6.06 5.99 18.16
CA LEU A 155 -4.77 6.66 18.17
C LEU A 155 -4.08 6.43 19.51
N THR A 156 -2.77 6.25 19.52
CA THR A 156 -1.95 6.36 20.72
C THR A 156 -0.66 7.12 20.44
N ARG A 157 -0.08 7.67 21.50
CA ARG A 157 1.22 8.34 21.46
C ARG A 157 2.35 7.49 22.04
N GLU A 158 2.02 6.36 22.66
CA GLU A 158 2.96 5.45 23.30
C GLU A 158 3.06 4.13 22.53
N LEU A 159 4.27 3.75 22.13
CA LEU A 159 4.48 2.54 21.33
C LEU A 159 4.10 1.27 22.11
N ASP A 160 4.40 1.23 23.40
CA ASP A 160 4.08 0.09 24.24
C ASP A 160 2.57 -0.11 24.39
N ASN A 161 1.80 0.97 24.43
CA ASN A 161 0.33 0.90 24.43
C ASN A 161 -0.21 0.35 23.12
N ALA A 162 0.35 0.78 21.97
CA ALA A 162 -0.02 0.20 20.68
C ALA A 162 0.26 -1.31 20.65
N LYS A 163 1.43 -1.73 21.15
CA LYS A 163 1.80 -3.16 21.20
C LYS A 163 0.88 -3.95 22.14
N GLN A 164 0.56 -3.39 23.31
CA GLN A 164 -0.34 -4.02 24.26
C GLN A 164 -1.75 -4.15 23.67
N TRP A 165 -2.27 -3.08 23.08
CA TRP A 165 -3.58 -3.04 22.42
C TRP A 165 -3.75 -4.15 21.37
N LEU A 166 -2.70 -4.40 20.57
CA LEU A 166 -2.66 -5.47 19.58
C LEU A 166 -2.67 -6.85 20.23
N ARG A 167 -1.85 -7.06 21.27
CA ARG A 167 -1.77 -8.34 21.99
C ARG A 167 -3.09 -8.69 22.66
N ASP A 168 -3.79 -7.72 23.23
CA ASP A 168 -5.06 -7.92 23.92
C ASP A 168 -6.20 -8.31 22.96
N ARG A 169 -6.12 -7.87 21.70
CA ARG A 169 -7.14 -8.13 20.67
C ARG A 169 -6.85 -9.36 19.83
N THR A 170 -5.62 -9.86 19.86
CA THR A 170 -5.20 -10.99 19.04
C THR A 170 -5.39 -12.28 19.83
N ASP A 171 -6.43 -13.02 19.48
CA ASP A 171 -6.61 -14.41 19.91
C ASP A 171 -5.69 -15.37 19.13
N GLU A 172 -5.80 -16.67 19.42
CA GLU A 172 -4.93 -17.70 18.83
C GLU A 172 -5.17 -17.96 17.34
N ASP A 173 -6.35 -17.62 16.82
CA ASP A 173 -6.73 -17.85 15.42
C ASP A 173 -6.41 -16.64 14.52
N HIS A 174 -6.05 -15.51 15.13
CA HIS A 174 -5.78 -14.25 14.44
C HIS A 174 -4.33 -13.81 14.54
N ARG A 175 -3.97 -12.85 13.70
CA ARG A 175 -2.62 -12.31 13.62
C ARG A 175 -2.58 -10.81 13.76
N CYS A 176 -1.61 -10.33 14.55
CA CYS A 176 -1.23 -8.92 14.55
C CYS A 176 0.15 -8.67 13.94
N GLY A 177 0.43 -7.42 13.60
CA GLY A 177 1.73 -6.97 13.16
C GLY A 177 1.85 -5.45 13.14
N LEU A 178 3.08 -4.96 13.14
CA LEU A 178 3.37 -3.56 12.91
C LEU A 178 3.57 -3.29 11.42
N VAL A 179 3.09 -2.15 10.95
CA VAL A 179 3.35 -1.66 9.59
C VAL A 179 3.84 -0.22 9.63
N ALA A 180 4.64 0.17 8.64
CA ALA A 180 5.17 1.53 8.52
C ALA A 180 5.47 1.85 7.05
N ASN A 181 5.62 3.14 6.72
CA ASN A 181 6.13 3.51 5.41
C ASN A 181 7.63 3.15 5.30
N ALA A 182 8.06 2.60 4.17
CA ALA A 182 9.48 2.28 3.93
C ALA A 182 10.40 3.51 4.09
N SER A 183 9.87 4.71 3.83
CA SER A 183 10.61 5.98 3.88
C SER A 183 10.69 6.59 5.28
N ALA A 184 9.91 6.09 6.25
CA ALA A 184 9.87 6.52 7.66
C ALA A 184 11.10 6.08 8.49
N LYS A 185 12.31 6.28 7.95
CA LYS A 185 13.59 5.77 8.51
C LYS A 185 13.89 6.22 9.93
N ARG A 186 13.37 7.37 10.36
CA ARG A 186 13.61 7.90 11.70
C ARG A 186 12.77 7.24 12.79
N LEU A 187 11.83 6.35 12.45
CA LEU A 187 11.16 5.48 13.44
C LEU A 187 12.15 4.60 14.23
N ARG A 188 13.37 4.41 13.70
CA ARG A 188 14.49 3.76 14.38
C ARG A 188 14.87 4.42 15.71
N ALA A 189 14.56 5.70 15.93
CA ALA A 189 14.77 6.35 17.22
C ALA A 189 13.96 5.69 18.35
N TRP A 190 12.88 5.01 18.00
CA TRP A 190 12.02 4.24 18.92
C TRP A 190 12.14 2.72 18.69
N GLY A 191 13.22 2.26 18.05
CA GLY A 191 13.49 0.83 17.86
C GLY A 191 12.71 0.15 16.73
N ILE A 192 11.94 0.88 15.92
CA ILE A 192 11.23 0.32 14.77
C ILE A 192 12.08 0.47 13.50
N ASP A 193 12.56 -0.65 12.96
CA ASP A 193 13.23 -0.67 11.65
C ASP A 193 12.29 -1.11 10.54
N THR A 194 12.29 -0.34 9.45
CA THR A 194 11.50 -0.58 8.24
C THR A 194 12.28 -1.32 7.15
N ASN A 195 13.55 -1.70 7.40
CA ASN A 195 14.39 -2.35 6.39
C ASN A 195 14.73 -3.81 6.68
N SER A 196 14.61 -4.28 7.93
CA SER A 196 15.10 -5.61 8.34
C SER A 196 14.38 -6.74 7.60
N LEU A 197 13.06 -6.67 7.51
CA LEU A 197 12.24 -7.74 6.91
C LEU A 197 12.68 -8.11 5.49
N ARG A 198 12.96 -7.08 4.68
CA ARG A 198 13.46 -7.22 3.31
C ARG A 198 14.89 -7.72 3.25
N LYS A 199 15.78 -7.19 4.10
CA LYS A 199 17.21 -7.55 4.09
C LYS A 199 17.44 -9.01 4.47
N ASP A 200 16.69 -9.49 5.45
CA ASP A 200 16.84 -10.85 5.98
C ASP A 200 16.04 -11.87 5.16
N SER A 201 15.33 -11.42 4.11
CA SER A 201 14.40 -12.25 3.32
C SER A 201 13.38 -13.01 4.19
N ALA A 202 13.00 -12.41 5.32
CA ALA A 202 12.21 -13.05 6.37
C ALA A 202 10.69 -12.85 6.21
N TRP A 203 10.24 -12.27 5.10
CA TRP A 203 8.85 -11.96 4.80
C TRP A 203 7.91 -13.16 5.01
N ALA A 204 8.27 -14.33 4.46
CA ALA A 204 7.44 -15.53 4.59
C ALA A 204 7.29 -15.96 6.05
N ASP A 205 8.39 -15.96 6.82
CA ASP A 205 8.35 -16.32 8.23
C ASP A 205 7.51 -15.32 9.04
N TRP A 206 7.60 -14.02 8.73
CA TRP A 206 6.84 -12.96 9.40
C TRP A 206 5.33 -13.14 9.27
N PHE A 207 4.85 -13.47 8.07
CA PHE A 207 3.41 -13.70 7.82
C PHE A 207 2.92 -15.09 8.22
N LEU A 208 3.77 -16.12 8.20
CA LEU A 208 3.31 -17.51 8.31
C LEU A 208 3.65 -18.18 9.65
N LYS A 209 4.69 -17.73 10.37
CA LYS A 209 5.09 -18.38 11.63
C LYS A 209 4.07 -18.13 12.73
N PRO A 210 3.78 -19.13 13.58
CA PRO A 210 2.76 -19.03 14.62
C PRO A 210 3.16 -18.01 15.70
N ARG A 211 2.20 -17.67 16.57
CA ARG A 211 2.45 -16.93 17.81
C ARG A 211 3.51 -17.66 18.64
N GLY A 212 4.43 -16.91 19.24
CA GLY A 212 5.54 -17.47 20.03
C GLY A 212 6.83 -17.71 19.25
N ASP A 213 6.79 -17.79 17.91
CA ASP A 213 8.02 -17.74 17.10
C ASP A 213 8.53 -16.29 17.04
N VAL A 214 9.81 -16.08 17.32
CA VAL A 214 10.45 -14.74 17.35
C VAL A 214 10.44 -14.03 16.00
N ARG A 215 10.28 -14.78 14.90
CA ARG A 215 10.23 -14.24 13.54
C ARG A 215 8.83 -13.82 13.12
N SER A 216 7.81 -14.19 13.89
CA SER A 216 6.40 -13.93 13.60
C SER A 216 6.05 -12.45 13.74
N SER A 217 5.14 -11.96 12.90
CA SER A 217 4.55 -10.62 13.04
C SER A 217 3.98 -10.34 14.44
N ASN A 218 3.49 -11.38 15.13
CA ASN A 218 2.90 -11.30 16.47
C ASN A 218 3.89 -10.83 17.56
N GLN A 219 5.20 -10.82 17.27
CA GLN A 219 6.20 -10.31 18.22
C GLN A 219 6.23 -8.78 18.28
N LEU A 220 5.76 -8.11 17.23
CA LEU A 220 5.70 -6.64 17.15
C LEU A 220 7.07 -5.97 17.29
N GLU A 221 8.11 -6.60 16.76
CA GLU A 221 9.50 -6.11 16.78
C GLU A 221 9.91 -5.47 15.45
N ILE A 222 9.46 -6.05 14.33
CA ILE A 222 9.79 -5.59 12.98
C ILE A 222 8.49 -5.15 12.30
N ALA A 223 8.51 -3.95 11.72
CA ALA A 223 7.40 -3.44 10.93
C ALA A 223 7.53 -3.88 9.47
N ALA A 224 6.44 -4.40 8.90
CA ALA A 224 6.34 -4.62 7.47
C ALA A 224 6.14 -3.26 6.76
N THR A 225 6.79 -3.06 5.61
CA THR A 225 6.59 -1.82 4.85
C THR A 225 5.36 -1.89 3.95
N ASN A 226 4.93 -0.74 3.44
CA ASN A 226 3.92 -0.63 2.38
C ASN A 226 4.23 -1.50 1.14
N PHE A 227 5.49 -1.89 0.92
CA PHE A 227 5.87 -2.83 -0.14
C PHE A 227 5.83 -4.29 0.30
N ASP A 228 6.09 -4.57 1.58
CA ASP A 228 6.10 -5.94 2.09
C ASP A 228 4.68 -6.45 2.37
N CYS A 229 3.73 -5.55 2.62
CA CYS A 229 2.31 -5.85 2.82
C CYS A 229 1.44 -5.61 1.56
N GLN A 230 2.04 -5.48 0.38
CA GLN A 230 1.29 -5.37 -0.87
C GLN A 230 0.56 -6.69 -1.18
N GLY A 231 -0.76 -6.64 -1.37
CA GLY A 231 -1.59 -7.83 -1.58
C GLY A 231 -1.74 -8.73 -0.35
N LEU A 232 -1.21 -8.29 0.81
CA LEU A 232 -1.31 -9.02 2.07
C LEU A 232 -2.02 -8.17 3.13
N GLU A 233 -2.80 -8.83 3.97
CA GLU A 233 -3.56 -8.21 5.06
C GLU A 233 -3.30 -8.94 6.37
N LEU A 234 -3.50 -8.25 7.48
CA LEU A 234 -3.44 -8.80 8.84
C LEU A 234 -4.78 -8.59 9.53
N ASP A 235 -5.07 -9.37 10.57
CA ASP A 235 -6.28 -9.14 11.35
C ASP A 235 -6.21 -7.83 12.12
N TRP A 236 -5.11 -7.62 12.84
CA TRP A 236 -4.88 -6.45 13.67
C TRP A 236 -3.59 -5.75 13.27
N VAL A 237 -3.62 -4.43 13.07
CA VAL A 237 -2.45 -3.67 12.59
C VAL A 237 -2.07 -2.56 13.56
N GLY A 238 -0.79 -2.47 13.88
CA GLY A 238 -0.19 -1.28 14.46
C GLY A 238 0.45 -0.42 13.39
N MET A 239 -0.22 0.66 12.99
CA MET A 239 0.33 1.60 12.01
C MET A 239 1.29 2.57 12.71
N CYS A 240 2.58 2.43 12.44
CA CYS A 240 3.63 3.30 12.95
C CYS A 240 3.80 4.50 12.03
N TRP A 241 3.24 5.65 12.43
CA TRP A 241 3.27 6.87 11.63
C TRP A 241 4.65 7.55 11.68
N GLY A 242 5.21 7.86 10.51
CA GLY A 242 6.55 8.44 10.37
C GLY A 242 6.57 9.95 10.17
N ASN A 243 7.75 10.56 10.36
CA ASN A 243 8.00 11.97 10.02
C ASN A 243 8.28 12.19 8.52
N ASP A 244 8.01 11.18 7.69
CA ASP A 244 8.04 11.26 6.24
C ASP A 244 6.73 11.86 5.69
N LEU A 245 5.59 11.66 6.36
CA LEU A 245 4.32 12.33 6.06
C LEU A 245 3.85 13.14 7.26
N VAL A 246 3.88 14.46 7.14
CA VAL A 246 3.57 15.39 8.23
C VAL A 246 2.44 16.31 7.81
N PHE A 247 1.51 16.58 8.72
CA PHE A 247 0.54 17.65 8.50
C PHE A 247 1.18 19.02 8.81
N ASP A 248 1.20 19.89 7.80
CA ASP A 248 1.58 21.30 7.95
C ASP A 248 0.30 22.13 8.16
N ASP A 249 0.03 22.44 9.42
CA ASP A 249 -1.14 23.23 9.84
C ASP A 249 -1.14 24.63 9.20
N THR A 250 0.03 25.23 8.98
CA THR A 250 0.13 26.58 8.41
C THR A 250 -0.31 26.64 6.94
N GLN A 251 -0.09 25.56 6.20
CA GLN A 251 -0.48 25.45 4.79
C GLN A 251 -1.72 24.58 4.57
N SER A 252 -2.27 24.03 5.67
CA SER A 252 -3.34 23.03 5.67
C SER A 252 -3.09 21.93 4.63
N ASN A 253 -1.88 21.38 4.61
CA ASN A 253 -1.48 20.39 3.61
C ASN A 253 -0.58 19.28 4.19
N TRP A 254 -0.45 18.19 3.44
CA TRP A 254 0.56 17.18 3.71
C TRP A 254 1.94 17.62 3.21
N ASP A 255 2.92 17.73 4.12
CA ASP A 255 4.33 17.82 3.79
C ASP A 255 4.93 16.41 3.69
N THR A 256 5.43 16.08 2.50
CA THR A 256 6.04 14.79 2.20
C THR A 256 7.56 14.95 2.18
N ARG A 257 8.25 14.13 2.96
CA ARG A 257 9.66 14.37 3.32
C ARG A 257 10.48 13.11 3.09
N LEU A 258 11.62 13.27 2.44
CA LEU A 258 12.58 12.21 2.19
C LEU A 258 13.81 12.43 3.07
N PHE A 259 14.17 11.42 3.86
CA PHE A 259 15.38 11.47 4.67
C PHE A 259 16.62 11.11 3.83
N ARG A 260 17.49 12.09 3.59
CA ARG A 260 18.71 11.97 2.77
C ARG A 260 19.93 12.41 3.57
N GLY A 261 20.89 11.51 3.73
CA GLY A 261 22.07 11.78 4.56
C GLY A 261 21.65 12.01 6.01
N THR A 262 21.72 13.27 6.45
CA THR A 262 21.45 13.70 7.82
C THR A 262 20.23 14.61 7.96
N SER A 263 19.49 14.89 6.88
CA SER A 263 18.39 15.85 6.90
C SER A 263 17.17 15.41 6.10
N TRP A 264 16.05 16.09 6.38
CA TRP A 264 14.81 15.97 5.62
C TRP A 264 14.82 16.91 4.43
N VAL A 265 14.42 16.39 3.27
CA VAL A 265 14.23 17.16 2.04
C VAL A 265 12.80 16.97 1.60
N ARG A 266 12.10 18.07 1.26
CA ARG A 266 10.73 18.02 0.72
C ARG A 266 10.72 17.22 -0.60
N ALA A 267 9.72 16.36 -0.75
CA ALA A 267 9.55 15.55 -1.95
C ALA A 267 9.00 16.40 -3.11
N SER A 268 9.35 16.07 -4.35
CA SER A 268 8.75 16.66 -5.54
C SER A 268 7.33 16.11 -5.78
N GLU A 269 6.60 16.61 -6.78
CA GLU A 269 5.18 16.24 -7.01
C GLU A 269 4.92 14.74 -7.19
N ASP A 270 5.64 14.02 -8.08
CA ASP A 270 5.40 12.57 -8.25
C ASP A 270 5.67 11.76 -6.95
N PRO A 271 6.82 11.94 -6.27
CA PRO A 271 7.06 11.32 -4.96
C PRO A 271 6.01 11.65 -3.90
N ARG A 272 5.42 12.85 -3.92
CA ARG A 272 4.33 13.23 -3.01
C ARG A 272 3.12 12.33 -3.23
N LYS A 273 2.68 12.13 -4.48
CA LYS A 273 1.55 11.24 -4.82
C LYS A 273 1.80 9.82 -4.32
N PHE A 274 2.99 9.27 -4.59
CA PHE A 274 3.36 7.92 -4.13
C PHE A 274 3.37 7.78 -2.61
N MET A 275 3.80 8.83 -1.89
CA MET A 275 3.82 8.83 -0.43
C MET A 275 2.40 8.80 0.15
N LEU A 276 1.51 9.66 -0.34
CA LEU A 276 0.10 9.66 0.07
C LEU A 276 -0.56 8.31 -0.20
N ASN A 277 -0.32 7.74 -1.39
CA ASN A 277 -0.87 6.42 -1.73
C ASN A 277 -0.28 5.28 -0.89
N SER A 278 1.00 5.35 -0.49
CA SER A 278 1.53 4.32 0.42
C SER A 278 0.92 4.41 1.83
N TYR A 279 0.54 5.61 2.30
CA TYR A 279 -0.26 5.73 3.52
C TYR A 279 -1.70 5.20 3.35
N ARG A 280 -2.34 5.42 2.19
CA ARG A 280 -3.64 4.78 1.87
C ARG A 280 -3.56 3.25 1.95
N VAL A 281 -2.49 2.67 1.40
CA VAL A 281 -2.25 1.23 1.47
C VAL A 281 -2.10 0.79 2.93
N LEU A 282 -1.25 1.45 3.71
CA LEU A 282 -0.98 1.08 5.11
C LEU A 282 -2.25 1.14 5.99
N LEU A 283 -3.04 2.21 5.84
CA LEU A 283 -4.27 2.43 6.61
C LEU A 283 -5.41 1.45 6.27
N THR A 284 -5.25 0.67 5.20
CA THR A 284 -6.23 -0.33 4.73
C THR A 284 -5.75 -1.77 4.89
N ARG A 285 -4.63 -2.02 5.60
CA ARG A 285 -4.06 -3.38 5.77
C ARG A 285 -4.72 -4.26 6.83
N ALA A 286 -5.62 -3.70 7.63
CA ALA A 286 -6.23 -4.42 8.74
C ALA A 286 -7.61 -4.95 8.36
N ARG A 287 -7.91 -6.21 8.71
CA ARG A 287 -9.23 -6.82 8.54
C ARG A 287 -10.17 -6.52 9.70
N ARG A 288 -9.64 -6.53 10.93
CA ARG A 288 -10.40 -6.47 12.18
C ARG A 288 -10.21 -5.20 12.99
N GLY A 289 -9.10 -4.49 12.86
CA GLY A 289 -8.92 -3.20 13.52
C GLY A 289 -7.47 -2.72 13.50
N MET A 290 -7.29 -1.45 13.84
CA MET A 290 -6.00 -0.79 13.78
C MET A 290 -5.78 0.16 14.96
N VAL A 291 -4.56 0.16 15.48
CA VAL A 291 -4.05 1.23 16.34
C VAL A 291 -3.03 2.02 15.54
N ILE A 292 -3.23 3.33 15.43
CA ILE A 292 -2.25 4.25 14.85
C ILE A 292 -1.39 4.76 16.01
N TRP A 293 -0.10 4.56 15.92
CA TRP A 293 0.87 5.15 16.83
C TRP A 293 1.57 6.32 16.14
N VAL A 294 1.50 7.49 16.77
CA VAL A 294 2.26 8.68 16.35
C VAL A 294 3.26 9.03 17.46
N PRO A 295 4.58 9.01 17.20
CA PRO A 295 5.60 9.19 18.23
C PRO A 295 5.54 10.55 18.94
N LYS A 296 5.91 10.59 20.23
CA LYS A 296 6.33 11.82 20.92
C LYS A 296 7.86 11.95 20.82
N ALA A 297 8.33 13.02 20.19
CA ALA A 297 9.75 13.34 20.16
C ALA A 297 10.12 14.21 21.36
N ASP A 298 11.31 14.02 21.90
CA ASP A 298 11.86 14.78 23.03
C ASP A 298 12.40 16.17 22.63
N GLY A 299 12.51 16.44 21.33
CA GLY A 299 13.07 17.67 20.78
C GLY A 299 14.60 17.74 20.78
N CYS A 300 15.30 16.71 21.25
CA CYS A 300 16.76 16.65 21.25
C CYS A 300 17.34 16.33 19.87
N ASP A 301 16.57 15.64 19.02
CA ASP A 301 16.93 15.33 17.64
C ASP A 301 16.23 16.30 16.66
N THR A 302 17.02 17.11 15.96
CA THR A 302 16.52 18.10 14.98
C THR A 302 15.81 17.45 13.78
N THR A 303 16.02 16.15 13.55
CA THR A 303 15.30 15.36 12.54
C THR A 303 13.95 14.84 13.05
N LEU A 304 13.63 15.03 14.33
CA LEU A 304 12.41 14.58 14.98
C LEU A 304 11.71 15.77 15.65
N ASN A 305 11.27 16.74 14.86
CA ASN A 305 10.54 17.90 15.37
C ASN A 305 9.23 17.47 16.08
N PRO A 306 9.06 17.71 17.39
CA PRO A 306 7.86 17.33 18.14
C PRO A 306 6.58 17.92 17.53
N ALA A 307 6.62 19.19 17.09
CA ALA A 307 5.47 19.88 16.53
C ALA A 307 4.86 19.17 15.30
N HIS A 308 5.70 18.51 14.49
CA HIS A 308 5.22 17.74 13.33
C HIS A 308 4.38 16.53 13.75
N PHE A 309 4.83 15.82 14.79
CA PHE A 309 4.11 14.67 15.29
C PHE A 309 2.86 15.10 16.04
N ASP A 310 2.91 16.19 16.80
CA ASP A 310 1.76 16.72 17.54
C ASP A 310 0.66 17.16 16.57
N ALA A 311 1.00 17.98 15.56
CA ALA A 311 0.04 18.41 14.53
C ALA A 311 -0.60 17.22 13.79
N THR A 312 0.18 16.18 13.49
CA THR A 312 -0.35 14.96 12.86
C THR A 312 -1.29 14.18 13.78
N ALA A 313 -0.98 14.08 15.07
CA ALA A 313 -1.88 13.43 16.02
C ALA A 313 -3.17 14.22 16.24
N ASP A 314 -3.09 15.56 16.30
CA ASP A 314 -4.26 16.41 16.43
C ASP A 314 -5.16 16.32 15.20
N LEU A 315 -4.59 16.30 13.99
CA LEU A 315 -5.34 16.05 12.75
C LEU A 315 -6.09 14.70 12.79
N LEU A 316 -5.42 13.62 13.23
CA LEU A 316 -6.04 12.30 13.33
C LEU A 316 -7.20 12.27 14.33
N ARG A 317 -7.08 13.01 15.44
CA ARG A 317 -8.17 13.18 16.40
C ARG A 317 -9.32 13.98 15.81
N GLU A 318 -9.04 15.03 15.05
CA GLU A 318 -10.05 15.82 14.36
C GLU A 318 -10.83 14.97 13.33
N ALA A 319 -10.14 14.03 12.67
CA ALA A 319 -10.72 13.04 11.77
C ALA A 319 -11.53 11.92 12.47
N GLY A 320 -11.62 11.95 13.80
CA GLY A 320 -12.49 11.08 14.60
C GLY A 320 -11.78 10.10 15.54
N LEU A 321 -10.46 9.94 15.45
CA LEU A 321 -9.77 8.92 16.26
C LEU A 321 -9.78 9.27 17.74
N SER A 322 -10.17 8.29 18.55
CA SER A 322 -10.05 8.36 20.00
C SER A 322 -8.61 8.08 20.43
N LEU A 323 -8.05 8.97 21.26
CA LEU A 323 -6.75 8.77 21.88
C LEU A 323 -6.88 7.78 23.05
N ILE A 324 -6.00 6.76 23.07
CA ILE A 324 -5.90 5.78 24.15
C ILE A 324 -4.54 5.88 24.86
N ASP A 325 -4.59 5.71 26.17
CA ASP A 325 -3.46 5.65 27.09
C ASP A 325 -3.13 4.20 27.50
#